data_AF-A0A2A4KIC5-F1
#
_entry.id   AF-A0A2A4KIC5-F1
#
_cell.length_a   1.000
_cell.length_b   1.000
_cell.length_c   1.000
_cell.angle_alpha   90.00
_cell.angle_beta   90.00
_cell.angle_gamma   90.00
#
_symmetry.space_group_name_H-M   'P 1'
#
loop_
_entity.id
_entity.type
_entity.pdbx_description
1 polymer ?
#
loop_
_entity_poly.entity_id
_entity_poly.type
_entity_poly.pdbx_seq_one_letter_code
_entity_poly.pdbx_strand_id
1 'polypeptide(L)' 'MGTGLSHFRGFVAESFRDEGRVESRAEDILRILAVRGVEVPDAARQRITTCTDLAVLDVWFERAVTTSSVDALFDES' A
#
# COMPACT_ATOMS: atom_id res chain seq x y z
N MET A 1 -1.05 21.72 -9.17
CA MET A 1 -0.29 21.18 -8.02
C MET A 1 -0.67 19.72 -7.87
N GLY A 2 0.29 18.79 -7.81
CA GLY A 2 0.02 17.35 -7.61
C GLY A 2 0.59 16.37 -8.64
N THR A 3 1.75 16.61 -9.26
CA THR A 3 2.47 15.57 -10.00
C THR A 3 3.27 14.70 -9.02
N GLY A 4 2.59 13.80 -8.31
CA GLY A 4 3.22 12.92 -7.30
C GLY A 4 3.22 11.42 -7.63
N LEU A 5 2.51 11.01 -8.69
CA LEU A 5 2.14 9.60 -8.90
C LEU A 5 3.06 8.81 -9.86
N SER A 6 3.72 9.51 -10.79
CA SER A 6 4.56 8.86 -11.80
C SER A 6 5.91 8.39 -11.24
N HIS A 7 6.43 9.05 -10.20
CA HIS A 7 7.70 8.66 -9.58
C HIS A 7 7.56 7.41 -8.73
N PHE A 8 6.38 7.22 -8.12
CA PHE A 8 6.14 6.08 -7.24
C PHE A 8 6.15 4.76 -8.02
N ARG A 9 5.48 4.68 -9.18
CA ARG A 9 5.43 3.46 -10.03
C ARG A 9 6.80 2.93 -10.46
N GLY A 10 7.81 3.79 -10.63
CA GLY A 10 9.18 3.37 -10.97
C GLY A 10 9.93 2.73 -9.80
N PHE A 11 9.73 3.25 -8.58
CA PHE A 11 10.36 2.72 -7.35
C PHE A 11 9.86 1.30 -7.00
N VAL A 12 8.60 1.00 -7.30
CA VAL A 12 7.99 -0.31 -7.02
C VAL A 12 8.57 -1.42 -7.89
N ALA A 13 8.78 -1.17 -9.18
CA ALA A 13 9.29 -2.19 -10.09
C ALA A 13 10.73 -2.63 -9.74
N GLU A 14 11.50 -1.76 -9.09
CA GLU A 14 12.91 -2.01 -8.79
C GLU A 14 13.17 -2.62 -7.39
N SER A 15 12.21 -2.49 -6.46
CA SER A 15 12.33 -3.00 -5.07
C SER A 15 12.05 -4.50 -4.93
N PHE A 16 11.87 -5.24 -6.03
CA PHE A 16 11.56 -6.68 -6.04
C PHE A 16 12.78 -7.62 -5.94
N ARG A 17 13.97 -7.11 -5.64
CA ARG A 17 15.19 -7.92 -5.61
C ARG A 17 15.60 -8.31 -4.19
N ASP A 18 15.08 -9.44 -3.71
CA ASP A 18 15.62 -10.20 -2.57
C ASP A 18 15.30 -9.68 -1.14
N GLU A 19 14.95 -10.64 -0.28
CA GLU A 19 14.96 -10.58 1.20
C GLU A 19 13.93 -9.68 1.93
N GLY A 20 12.62 -9.97 1.81
CA GLY A 20 11.63 -9.39 2.75
C GLY A 20 10.17 -9.23 2.28
N ARG A 21 9.69 -10.11 1.40
CA ARG A 21 8.52 -9.84 0.52
C ARG A 21 7.15 -9.60 1.19
N VAL A 22 6.90 -10.10 2.41
CA VAL A 22 5.59 -10.03 3.08
C VAL A 22 5.55 -8.86 4.07
N GLU A 23 6.52 -8.80 4.99
CA GLU A 23 6.60 -7.71 5.97
C GLU A 23 6.81 -6.36 5.28
N SER A 24 7.67 -6.31 4.24
CA SER A 24 7.87 -5.08 3.46
C SER A 24 6.58 -4.62 2.78
N ARG A 25 5.72 -5.52 2.29
CA ARG A 25 4.52 -5.14 1.52
C ARG A 25 3.50 -4.39 2.37
N ALA A 26 3.23 -4.89 3.57
CA ALA A 26 2.32 -4.25 4.52
C ALA A 26 2.82 -2.86 4.93
N GLU A 27 4.12 -2.75 5.20
CA GLU A 27 4.76 -1.48 5.54
C GLU A 27 4.77 -0.49 4.37
N ASP A 28 4.96 -0.97 3.15
CA ASP A 28 4.93 -0.16 1.94
C ASP A 28 3.54 0.42 1.66
N ILE A 29 2.46 -0.36 1.86
CA ILE A 29 1.08 0.14 1.78
C ILE A 29 0.87 1.30 2.77
N LEU A 30 1.27 1.11 4.02
CA LEU A 30 1.13 2.13 5.06
C LEU A 30 1.94 3.39 4.73
N ARG A 31 3.15 3.23 4.19
CA ARG A 31 3.99 4.34 3.75
C ARG A 31 3.34 5.13 2.62
N ILE A 32 2.72 4.48 1.65
CA ILE A 32 1.99 5.14 0.55
C ILE A 32 0.85 5.99 1.10
N LEU A 33 0.03 5.39 1.97
CA LEU A 33 -1.11 6.07 2.57
C LEU A 33 -0.65 7.29 3.38
N ALA A 34 0.43 7.16 4.14
CA ALA A 34 1.05 8.28 4.88
C ALA A 34 1.57 9.39 3.95
N VAL A 35 2.28 9.05 2.86
CA VAL A 35 2.78 10.02 1.87
C VAL A 35 1.63 10.76 1.19
N ARG A 36 0.49 10.08 0.99
CA ARG A 36 -0.72 10.68 0.44
C ARG A 36 -1.51 11.52 1.44
N GLY A 37 -1.19 11.43 2.73
CA GLY A 37 -2.00 12.04 3.80
C GLY A 37 -3.35 11.36 3.98
N VAL A 38 -3.47 10.08 3.63
CA VAL A 38 -4.66 9.27 3.92
C VAL A 38 -4.60 8.86 5.38
N GLU A 39 -5.66 9.16 6.13
CA GLU A 39 -5.77 8.73 7.51
C GLU A 39 -5.95 7.20 7.57
N VAL A 40 -5.00 6.52 8.23
CA VAL A 40 -5.05 5.08 8.44
C VAL A 40 -5.39 4.81 9.91
N PRO A 41 -6.62 4.39 10.22
CA PRO A 41 -6.98 4.03 11.59
C PRO A 41 -6.23 2.78 12.04
N ASP A 42 -5.99 2.64 13.33
CA ASP A 42 -5.24 1.51 13.90
C ASP A 42 -5.82 0.15 13.51
N ALA A 43 -7.15 0.05 13.38
CA ALA A 43 -7.83 -1.16 12.91
C ALA A 43 -7.44 -1.54 11.47
N ALA A 44 -7.30 -0.57 10.57
CA ALA A 44 -6.85 -0.79 9.20
C ALA A 44 -5.37 -1.16 9.17
N ARG A 45 -4.54 -0.44 9.95
CA ARG A 45 -3.12 -0.75 10.11
C ARG A 45 -2.91 -2.18 10.57
N GLN A 46 -3.64 -2.59 11.61
CA GLN A 46 -3.56 -3.94 12.14
C GLN A 46 -3.97 -4.98 11.09
N ARG A 47 -5.08 -4.76 10.36
CA ARG A 47 -5.49 -5.64 9.24
C ARG A 47 -4.37 -5.81 8.21
N ILE A 48 -3.76 -4.71 7.77
CA ILE A 48 -2.67 -4.73 6.79
C ILE A 48 -1.47 -5.51 7.32
N THR A 49 -1.04 -5.25 8.56
CA THR A 49 0.13 -5.94 9.16
C THR A 49 -0.12 -7.40 9.52
N THR A 50 -1.36 -7.79 9.79
CA THR A 50 -1.71 -9.19 10.08
C THR A 50 -1.99 -10.02 8.83
N CYS A 51 -2.15 -9.37 7.67
CA CYS A 51 -2.40 -10.06 6.41
C CYS A 51 -1.09 -10.66 5.91
N THR A 52 -1.05 -11.98 5.76
CA THR A 52 0.11 -12.72 5.21
C THR A 52 -0.10 -13.11 3.76
N ASP A 53 -1.27 -12.80 3.20
CA ASP A 53 -1.62 -13.16 1.83
C ASP A 53 -1.04 -12.12 0.86
N LEU A 54 0.02 -12.52 0.15
CA LEU A 54 0.74 -11.64 -0.76
C LEU A 54 -0.12 -11.15 -1.93
N ALA A 55 -1.09 -11.95 -2.39
CA ALA A 55 -1.95 -11.54 -3.49
C ALA A 55 -2.91 -10.42 -3.04
N VAL A 56 -3.48 -10.57 -1.85
CA VAL A 56 -4.32 -9.53 -1.23
C VAL A 56 -3.50 -8.26 -0.96
N LEU A 57 -2.30 -8.39 -0.41
CA LEU A 57 -1.41 -7.25 -0.18
C LEU A 57 -1.03 -6.53 -1.48
N ASP A 58 -0.84 -7.26 -2.59
CA ASP A 58 -0.53 -6.64 -3.88
C ASP A 58 -1.70 -5.82 -4.43
N VAL A 59 -2.92 -6.34 -4.33
CA VAL A 59 -4.14 -5.62 -4.72
C VAL A 59 -4.31 -4.36 -3.87
N TRP A 60 -4.15 -4.46 -2.55
CA TRP A 60 -4.19 -3.30 -1.67
C TRP A 60 -3.08 -2.31 -1.99
N PHE A 61 -1.88 -2.78 -2.32
CA PHE A 61 -0.78 -1.92 -2.72
C PHE A 61 -1.12 -1.11 -3.98
N GLU A 62 -1.63 -1.75 -5.04
CA GLU A 62 -2.05 -1.05 -6.25
C GLU A 62 -3.20 -0.07 -5.97
N ARG A 63 -4.16 -0.46 -5.13
CA ARG A 63 -5.26 0.41 -4.70
C ARG A 63 -4.81 1.56 -3.83
N ALA A 64 -3.80 1.41 -2.97
CA ALA A 64 -3.24 2.50 -2.16
C ALA A 64 -2.68 3.63 -3.04
N VAL A 65 -2.21 3.27 -4.24
CA VAL A 65 -1.71 4.22 -5.24
C VAL A 65 -2.83 4.94 -5.98
N THR A 66 -4.07 4.45 -6.00
CA THR A 66 -5.19 5.12 -6.71
C THR A 66 -6.18 5.75 -5.75
N THR A 67 -6.41 5.12 -4.60
CA THR A 67 -7.41 5.49 -3.62
C THR A 67 -6.96 6.64 -2.72
N SER A 68 -7.93 7.38 -2.20
CA SER A 68 -7.74 8.48 -1.25
C SER A 68 -8.21 8.13 0.17
N SER A 69 -8.69 6.91 0.39
CA SER A 69 -9.27 6.46 1.65
C SER A 69 -8.97 4.98 1.90
N VAL A 70 -8.73 4.62 3.16
CA VAL A 70 -8.58 3.22 3.60
C VAL A 70 -9.84 2.37 3.36
N ASP A 71 -11.02 2.97 3.37
CA ASP A 71 -12.26 2.22 3.10
C ASP A 71 -12.26 1.66 1.68
N ALA A 72 -11.98 2.51 0.69
CA ALA A 72 -11.83 2.14 -0.71
C ALA A 72 -10.56 1.32 -1.01
N LEU A 73 -9.64 1.17 -0.05
CA LEU A 73 -8.52 0.22 -0.13
C LEU A 73 -9.02 -1.22 0.03
N PHE A 74 -9.93 -1.42 0.98
CA PHE A 74 -10.51 -2.73 1.33
C PHE A 74 -11.80 -3.05 0.59
N ASP A 75 -12.31 -2.13 -0.22
CA ASP A 75 -13.52 -2.33 -1.02
C ASP A 75 -13.28 -3.39 -2.10
N GLU A 76 -13.87 -4.58 -1.90
CA GLU A 76 -13.81 -5.72 -2.82
C GLU A 76 -14.87 -5.55 -3.92
N SER A 77 -14.70 -4.57 -4.81
CA SER A 77 -15.51 -4.46 -6.04
C SER A 77 -14.68 -4.54 -7.32
#